data_AF-A0A382H9R7-F1
#
_entry.id   AF-A0A382H9R7-F1
#
_cell.length_a   1.000
_cell.length_b   1.000
_cell.length_c   1.000
_cell.angle_alpha   90.00
_cell.angle_beta   90.00
_cell.angle_gamma   90.00
#
_symmetry.space_group_name_H-M   'P 1'
#
loop_
_entity.id
_entity.type
_entity.pdbx_description
1 polymer ?
#
loop_
_entity_poly.entity_id
_entity_poly.type
_entity_poly.pdbx_seq_one_letter_code
_entity_poly.pdbx_strand_id
1 'polypeptide(L)'
;MFIEMKVLPCLYCLVPLVAASFAFMPQVRAVPPPFNPSPQKTAIMREAVKRINLSIEQKLAEKKIPYNETLNDYLFVRRIYVDLSGTIPTYEQVISFVRNRDPYKRTRLINYLLASEGYVSHLYNYLANLLRIQSQMPGSNLRSDPFIAWLKDSIHQDKPYNRIVYEMISASGRLHDNPAVGYHLRDIDMKLDHVSFMSKIFLAKDISCAQCHDHPFEEWTQMDYYSLASFLGGLETKGKSTSPDKKKKGKKPGSTPSDEVKETMQEFLKSRNFELAIAKKENLSFTRDKDKVKEKAKQLRDAFDRMMDDNRYNVHDKSDAIMKLPDDYQYDDAKPGEEVKPRVLVGAEPKFPRNLSNREQLAQWIASPNNQWFALTIANRMWARFF
;
A
#
# COMPACT_ATOMS: atom_id res chain seq x y z
N MET A 1 -69.09 -17.49 5.79
CA MET A 1 -68.42 -16.21 5.48
C MET A 1 -67.36 -15.94 6.53
N PHE A 2 -66.14 -16.46 6.36
CA PHE A 2 -64.95 -15.98 7.05
C PHE A 2 -63.72 -16.38 6.21
N ILE A 3 -62.88 -15.40 5.98
CA ILE A 3 -61.82 -15.33 4.96
C ILE A 3 -60.55 -16.00 5.48
N GLU A 4 -59.95 -16.86 4.66
CA GLU A 4 -58.56 -17.33 4.83
C GLU A 4 -57.59 -16.14 4.67
N MET A 5 -56.78 -15.87 5.69
CA MET A 5 -55.57 -15.04 5.57
C MET A 5 -54.34 -15.94 5.75
N LYS A 6 -53.77 -16.38 4.62
CA LYS A 6 -52.41 -16.91 4.55
C LYS A 6 -51.42 -15.77 4.74
N VAL A 7 -50.72 -15.75 5.88
CA VAL A 7 -49.56 -14.88 6.08
C VAL A 7 -48.32 -15.66 5.65
N LEU A 8 -47.79 -15.37 4.45
CA LEU A 8 -46.45 -15.78 4.06
C LEU A 8 -45.41 -14.97 4.85
N PRO A 9 -44.39 -15.59 5.47
CA PRO A 9 -43.27 -14.85 6.02
C PRO A 9 -42.37 -14.35 4.87
N CYS A 10 -42.17 -13.04 4.83
CA CYS A 10 -41.31 -12.34 3.89
C CYS A 10 -39.85 -12.81 4.04
N LEU A 11 -39.36 -13.59 3.07
CA LEU A 11 -38.01 -14.16 3.03
C LEU A 11 -36.89 -13.11 2.80
N TYR A 12 -37.19 -11.81 2.79
CA TYR A 12 -36.25 -10.73 2.45
C TYR A 12 -35.60 -10.00 3.64
N CYS A 13 -35.92 -10.38 4.89
CA CYS A 13 -35.36 -9.70 6.08
C CYS A 13 -34.10 -10.35 6.68
N LEU A 14 -33.59 -11.46 6.12
CA LEU A 14 -32.46 -12.21 6.71
C LEU A 14 -31.11 -12.06 5.98
N VAL A 15 -31.06 -11.29 4.88
CA VAL A 15 -29.85 -11.14 4.06
C VAL A 15 -28.75 -10.23 4.69
N PRO A 16 -29.01 -9.22 5.55
CA PRO A 16 -27.92 -8.36 6.04
C PRO A 16 -27.09 -9.00 7.17
N LEU A 17 -27.62 -10.00 7.89
CA LEU A 17 -26.96 -10.59 9.06
C LEU A 17 -25.80 -11.54 8.71
N VAL A 18 -25.83 -12.12 7.51
CA VAL A 18 -24.75 -13.02 7.05
C VAL A 18 -23.55 -12.21 6.55
N ALA A 19 -23.77 -11.07 5.92
CA ALA A 19 -22.69 -10.23 5.35
C ALA A 19 -21.80 -9.58 6.44
N ALA A 20 -22.38 -9.14 7.56
CA ALA A 20 -21.62 -8.55 8.67
C ALA A 20 -20.78 -9.59 9.45
N SER A 21 -21.10 -10.88 9.32
CA SER A 21 -20.41 -11.95 10.05
C SER A 21 -19.04 -12.30 9.47
N PHE A 22 -18.79 -11.98 8.18
CA PHE A 22 -17.53 -12.25 7.48
C PHE A 22 -16.49 -11.11 7.56
N ALA A 23 -16.87 -9.91 7.98
CA ALA A 23 -15.99 -8.74 7.95
C ALA A 23 -14.98 -8.65 9.11
N PHE A 24 -15.12 -9.49 10.15
CA PHE A 24 -14.35 -9.35 11.41
C PHE A 24 -13.86 -10.69 11.99
N MET A 25 -13.56 -11.68 11.16
CA MET A 25 -12.62 -12.72 11.61
C MET A 25 -11.22 -12.09 11.59
N PRO A 26 -10.38 -12.27 12.62
CA PRO A 26 -8.95 -12.17 12.38
C PRO A 26 -8.70 -13.21 11.30
N GLN A 27 -8.39 -12.77 10.09
CA GLN A 27 -7.91 -13.66 9.05
C GLN A 27 -6.74 -14.39 9.71
N VAL A 28 -6.94 -15.64 10.09
CA VAL A 28 -5.84 -16.55 10.37
C VAL A 28 -5.08 -16.50 9.07
N ARG A 29 -3.98 -15.73 9.04
CA ARG A 29 -3.15 -15.63 7.85
C ARG A 29 -2.86 -17.06 7.46
N ALA A 30 -3.39 -17.48 6.32
CA ALA A 30 -3.14 -18.82 5.82
C ALA A 30 -1.64 -19.06 5.90
N VAL A 31 -1.24 -20.24 6.39
CA VAL A 31 0.18 -20.62 6.43
C VAL A 31 0.74 -20.35 5.04
N PRO A 32 1.79 -19.52 4.91
CA PRO A 32 2.23 -19.03 3.62
C PRO A 32 2.56 -20.21 2.71
N PRO A 33 2.13 -20.19 1.43
CA PRO A 33 2.67 -21.13 0.47
C PRO A 33 4.19 -20.92 0.40
N PRO A 34 4.99 -21.99 0.19
CA PRO A 34 6.43 -21.83 -0.01
C PRO A 34 6.69 -20.81 -1.11
N PHE A 35 7.77 -20.01 -0.98
CA PHE A 35 8.21 -19.10 -2.02
C PHE A 35 8.32 -19.86 -3.34
N ASN A 36 7.34 -19.64 -4.22
CA ASN A 36 7.17 -20.37 -5.47
C ASN A 36 6.97 -19.36 -6.60
N PRO A 37 8.05 -18.64 -6.98
CA PRO A 37 7.99 -17.69 -8.06
C PRO A 37 7.55 -18.39 -9.35
N SER A 38 6.79 -17.69 -10.19
CA SER A 38 6.38 -18.24 -11.49
C SER A 38 7.61 -18.65 -12.32
N PRO A 39 7.47 -19.63 -13.25
CA PRO A 39 8.55 -20.01 -14.15
C PRO A 39 9.16 -18.81 -14.89
N GLN A 40 8.33 -17.85 -15.30
CA GLN A 40 8.74 -16.62 -15.96
C GLN A 40 9.60 -15.76 -15.02
N LYS A 41 9.15 -15.55 -13.77
CA LYS A 41 9.93 -14.79 -12.78
C LYS A 41 11.25 -15.48 -12.45
N THR A 42 11.25 -16.80 -12.32
CA THR A 42 12.46 -17.59 -12.10
C THR A 42 13.48 -17.42 -13.23
N ALA A 43 13.03 -17.43 -14.49
CA ALA A 43 13.91 -17.21 -15.64
C ALA A 43 14.56 -15.82 -15.60
N ILE A 44 13.76 -14.78 -15.31
CA ILE A 44 14.25 -13.39 -15.17
C ILE A 44 15.27 -13.29 -14.03
N MET A 45 14.98 -13.89 -12.87
CA MET A 45 15.90 -13.89 -11.73
C MET A 45 17.23 -14.57 -12.06
N ARG A 46 17.21 -15.73 -12.73
CA ARG A 46 18.44 -16.43 -13.12
C ARG A 46 19.30 -15.60 -14.06
N GLU A 47 18.69 -14.97 -15.05
CA GLU A 47 19.40 -14.09 -15.98
C GLU A 47 19.96 -12.85 -15.27
N ALA A 48 19.20 -12.23 -14.37
CA ALA A 48 19.67 -11.11 -13.57
C ALA A 48 20.87 -11.48 -12.68
N VAL A 49 20.80 -12.61 -11.96
CA VAL A 49 21.91 -13.12 -11.13
C VAL A 49 23.15 -13.38 -11.99
N LYS A 50 23.00 -14.01 -13.16
CA LYS A 50 24.11 -14.25 -14.08
C LYS A 50 24.80 -12.94 -14.49
N ARG A 51 24.03 -11.90 -14.82
CA ARG A 51 24.57 -10.58 -15.19
C ARG A 51 25.28 -9.89 -14.04
N ILE A 52 24.68 -9.92 -12.84
CA ILE A 52 25.28 -9.33 -11.63
C ILE A 52 26.62 -10.02 -11.33
N ASN A 53 26.65 -11.35 -11.34
CA ASN A 53 27.87 -12.10 -11.09
C ASN A 53 28.95 -11.77 -12.13
N LEU A 54 28.59 -11.73 -13.41
CA LEU A 54 29.52 -11.36 -14.47
C LEU A 54 30.12 -9.96 -14.25
N SER A 55 29.31 -8.98 -13.85
CA SER A 55 29.80 -7.63 -13.53
C SER A 55 30.74 -7.62 -12.33
N ILE A 56 30.44 -8.41 -11.28
CA ILE A 56 31.32 -8.55 -10.10
C ILE A 56 32.65 -9.21 -10.51
N GLU A 57 32.61 -10.31 -11.27
CA GLU A 57 33.78 -11.04 -11.76
C GLU A 57 34.69 -10.14 -12.59
N GLN A 58 34.13 -9.37 -13.52
CA GLN A 58 34.87 -8.40 -14.32
C GLN A 58 35.57 -7.36 -13.45
N LYS A 59 34.87 -6.78 -12.47
CA LYS A 59 35.46 -5.77 -11.58
C LYS A 59 36.53 -6.33 -10.65
N LEU A 60 36.37 -7.55 -10.16
CA LEU A 60 37.39 -8.22 -9.37
C LEU A 60 38.65 -8.53 -10.21
N ALA A 61 38.47 -9.00 -11.45
CA ALA A 61 39.56 -9.25 -12.37
C ALA A 61 40.32 -7.96 -12.76
N GLU A 62 39.60 -6.89 -13.09
CA GLU A 62 40.19 -5.56 -13.36
C GLU A 62 41.04 -5.06 -12.19
N LYS A 63 40.53 -5.22 -10.96
CA LYS A 63 41.21 -4.80 -9.73
C LYS A 63 42.26 -5.79 -9.21
N LYS A 64 42.36 -6.98 -9.81
CA LYS A 64 43.20 -8.10 -9.34
C LYS A 64 42.93 -8.49 -7.87
N ILE A 65 41.66 -8.43 -7.47
CA ILE A 65 41.20 -8.78 -6.12
C ILE A 65 40.49 -10.13 -6.21
N PRO A 66 40.86 -11.15 -5.41
CA PRO A 66 40.13 -12.41 -5.38
C PRO A 66 38.78 -12.25 -4.67
N TYR A 67 37.88 -13.23 -4.85
CA TYR A 67 36.70 -13.32 -4.01
C TYR A 67 37.09 -13.51 -2.53
N ASN A 68 36.24 -12.99 -1.65
CA ASN A 68 36.34 -13.28 -0.22
C ASN A 68 36.14 -14.78 0.04
N GLU A 69 36.76 -15.27 1.11
CA GLU A 69 36.54 -16.65 1.57
C GLU A 69 35.06 -16.93 1.85
N THR A 70 34.64 -18.16 1.57
CA THR A 70 33.25 -18.56 1.81
C THR A 70 32.98 -18.59 3.30
N LEU A 71 31.87 -17.97 3.72
CA LEU A 71 31.43 -18.01 5.12
C LEU A 71 31.23 -19.44 5.61
N ASN A 72 31.66 -19.72 6.84
CA ASN A 72 31.27 -20.96 7.53
C ASN A 72 29.76 -20.97 7.83
N ASP A 73 29.22 -22.15 8.15
CA ASP A 73 27.79 -22.33 8.32
C ASP A 73 27.19 -21.55 9.50
N TYR A 74 27.94 -21.37 10.59
CA TYR A 74 27.49 -20.60 11.76
C TYR A 74 27.34 -19.11 11.43
N LEU A 75 28.31 -18.54 10.71
CA LEU A 75 28.25 -17.15 10.26
C LEU A 75 27.16 -16.96 9.20
N PHE A 76 27.06 -17.90 8.24
CA PHE A 76 26.05 -17.85 7.19
C PHE A 76 24.64 -17.85 7.78
N VAL A 77 24.31 -18.82 8.66
CA VAL A 77 22.97 -18.94 9.23
C VAL A 77 22.60 -17.70 10.05
N ARG A 78 23.53 -17.15 10.84
CA ARG A 78 23.26 -15.94 11.61
C ARG A 78 23.00 -14.73 10.70
N ARG A 79 23.82 -14.52 9.66
CA ARG A 79 23.66 -13.39 8.74
C ARG A 79 22.34 -13.47 8.00
N ILE A 80 22.02 -14.62 7.39
CA ILE A 80 20.83 -14.72 6.55
C ILE A 80 19.51 -14.55 7.33
N TYR A 81 19.46 -14.98 8.59
CA TYR A 81 18.31 -14.72 9.46
C TYR A 81 18.15 -13.23 9.78
N VAL A 82 19.25 -12.53 10.07
CA VAL A 82 19.23 -11.09 10.34
C VAL A 82 18.84 -10.32 9.08
N ASP A 83 19.45 -10.63 7.94
CA ASP A 83 19.24 -9.89 6.69
C ASP A 83 17.82 -10.07 6.14
N LEU A 84 17.28 -11.30 6.20
CA LEU A 84 15.96 -11.60 5.62
C LEU A 84 14.82 -11.41 6.61
N SER A 85 14.96 -11.85 7.87
CA SER A 85 13.86 -11.83 8.84
C SER A 85 14.03 -10.84 9.98
N GLY A 86 15.20 -10.20 10.11
CA GLY A 86 15.50 -9.30 11.23
C GLY A 86 15.59 -10.00 12.57
N THR A 87 15.80 -11.32 12.61
CA THR A 87 15.84 -12.10 13.85
C THR A 87 17.18 -12.81 14.04
N ILE A 88 17.48 -13.18 15.29
CA ILE A 88 18.62 -14.06 15.62
C ILE A 88 18.10 -15.51 15.59
N PRO A 89 18.75 -16.44 14.87
CA PRO A 89 18.29 -17.82 14.83
C PRO A 89 18.40 -18.47 16.22
N THR A 90 17.43 -19.32 16.54
CA THR A 90 17.47 -20.13 17.76
C THR A 90 18.58 -21.17 17.71
N TYR A 91 18.99 -21.66 18.88
CA TYR A 91 20.00 -22.72 18.98
C TYR A 91 19.64 -23.95 18.11
N GLU A 92 18.38 -24.40 18.18
CA GLU A 92 17.89 -25.56 17.42
C GLU A 92 17.97 -25.34 15.91
N GLN A 93 17.61 -24.14 15.42
CA GLN A 93 17.71 -23.78 14.00
C GLN A 93 19.17 -23.80 13.52
N VAL A 94 20.10 -23.25 14.32
CA VAL A 94 21.53 -23.25 14.00
C VAL A 94 22.06 -24.68 13.92
N ILE A 95 21.84 -25.49 14.95
CA ILE A 95 22.37 -26.86 15.00
C ILE A 95 21.76 -27.75 13.90
N SER A 96 20.46 -27.61 13.63
CA SER A 96 19.79 -28.29 12.51
C SER A 96 20.44 -27.94 11.17
N PHE A 97 20.69 -26.65 10.92
CA PHE A 97 21.34 -26.19 9.68
C PHE A 97 22.79 -26.68 9.54
N VAL A 98 23.58 -26.60 10.62
CA VAL A 98 24.99 -27.01 10.61
C VAL A 98 25.13 -28.52 10.40
N ARG A 99 24.30 -29.33 11.07
CA ARG A 99 24.32 -30.80 10.94
C ARG A 99 23.76 -31.30 9.61
N ASN A 100 22.95 -30.50 8.92
CA ASN A 100 22.42 -30.86 7.62
C ASN A 100 23.56 -30.94 6.59
N ARG A 101 23.70 -32.11 5.95
CA ARG A 101 24.74 -32.39 4.94
C ARG A 101 24.26 -32.21 3.50
N ASP A 102 23.01 -31.80 3.29
CA ASP A 102 22.47 -31.62 1.96
C ASP A 102 23.18 -30.45 1.26
N PRO A 103 23.72 -30.65 0.04
CA PRO A 103 24.45 -29.62 -0.70
C PRO A 103 23.63 -28.35 -0.99
N TYR A 104 22.29 -28.44 -0.98
CA TYR A 104 21.39 -27.31 -1.24
C TYR A 104 20.83 -26.65 0.02
N LYS A 105 21.37 -26.95 1.21
CA LYS A 105 20.81 -26.45 2.48
C LYS A 105 20.72 -24.93 2.57
N ARG A 106 21.68 -24.20 2.00
CA ARG A 106 21.68 -22.72 1.95
C ARG A 106 20.51 -22.19 1.15
N THR A 107 20.31 -22.70 -0.08
CA THR A 107 19.20 -22.32 -0.95
C THR A 107 17.85 -22.62 -0.31
N ARG A 108 17.70 -23.80 0.30
CA ARG A 108 16.44 -24.14 1.00
C ARG A 108 16.16 -23.24 2.19
N LEU A 109 17.19 -22.90 2.99
CA LEU A 109 17.01 -21.96 4.10
C LEU A 109 16.61 -20.57 3.59
N ILE A 110 17.26 -20.06 2.54
CA ILE A 110 16.92 -18.77 1.93
C ILE A 110 15.46 -18.77 1.46
N ASN A 111 15.04 -19.79 0.72
CA ASN A 111 13.66 -19.91 0.23
C ASN A 111 12.65 -20.00 1.37
N TYR A 112 12.98 -20.74 2.44
CA TYR A 112 12.15 -20.81 3.64
C TYR A 112 11.99 -19.43 4.30
N LEU A 113 13.09 -18.68 4.46
CA LEU A 113 13.06 -17.36 5.08
C LEU A 113 12.30 -16.34 4.22
N LEU A 114 12.52 -16.33 2.90
CA LEU A 114 11.77 -15.46 1.98
C LEU A 114 10.26 -15.72 2.00
N ALA A 115 9.83 -16.95 2.31
CA ALA A 115 8.42 -17.33 2.45
C ALA A 115 7.85 -17.04 3.85
N SER A 116 8.65 -16.55 4.79
CA SER A 116 8.24 -16.43 6.20
C SER A 116 7.54 -15.09 6.50
N GLU A 117 6.65 -15.10 7.50
CA GLU A 117 6.08 -13.87 8.08
C GLU A 117 7.16 -12.93 8.65
N GLY A 118 8.31 -13.48 9.06
CA GLY A 118 9.47 -12.71 9.49
C GLY A 118 10.02 -11.83 8.36
N TYR A 119 10.16 -12.39 7.15
CA TYR A 119 10.55 -11.62 5.97
C TYR A 119 9.54 -10.54 5.61
N VAL A 120 8.24 -10.89 5.61
CA VAL A 120 7.16 -9.93 5.35
C VAL A 120 7.22 -8.75 6.32
N SER A 121 7.36 -9.03 7.61
CA SER A 121 7.41 -8.00 8.65
C SER A 121 8.69 -7.16 8.56
N HIS A 122 9.83 -7.78 8.29
CA HIS A 122 11.11 -7.10 8.17
C HIS A 122 11.18 -6.18 6.94
N LEU A 123 10.76 -6.66 5.76
CA LEU A 123 10.65 -5.83 4.57
C LEU A 123 9.56 -4.77 4.71
N TYR A 124 8.43 -5.06 5.36
CA TYR A 124 7.42 -4.04 5.66
C TYR A 124 8.01 -2.91 6.50
N ASN A 125 8.77 -3.18 7.56
CA ASN A 125 9.33 -2.11 8.40
C ASN A 125 10.29 -1.21 7.60
N TYR A 126 11.10 -1.80 6.72
CA TYR A 126 11.94 -1.03 5.80
C TYR A 126 11.12 -0.13 4.88
N LEU A 127 10.08 -0.68 4.23
CA LEU A 127 9.21 0.09 3.35
C LEU A 127 8.35 1.10 4.10
N ALA A 128 7.90 0.81 5.32
CA ALA A 128 7.12 1.70 6.15
C ALA A 128 7.95 2.93 6.55
N ASN A 129 9.23 2.74 6.89
CA ASN A 129 10.14 3.85 7.13
C ASN A 129 10.34 4.70 5.86
N LEU A 130 10.62 4.05 4.72
CA LEU A 130 10.78 4.73 3.43
C LEU A 130 9.51 5.50 3.01
N LEU A 131 8.34 4.92 3.25
CA LEU A 131 7.03 5.45 2.89
C LEU A 131 6.41 6.34 3.97
N ARG A 132 7.13 6.63 5.06
CA ARG A 132 6.63 7.41 6.23
C ARG A 132 5.29 6.90 6.76
N ILE A 133 5.07 5.58 6.76
CA ILE A 133 3.83 4.96 7.23
C ILE A 133 3.80 4.98 8.76
N GLN A 134 2.74 5.55 9.31
CA GLN A 134 2.48 5.61 10.75
C GLN A 134 1.21 4.81 11.08
N SER A 135 1.03 4.42 12.35
CA SER A 135 -0.19 3.73 12.78
C SER A 135 -1.45 4.60 12.63
N GLN A 136 -1.27 5.91 12.78
CA GLN A 136 -2.30 6.93 12.60
C GLN A 136 -1.79 7.96 11.58
N MET A 137 -2.64 8.35 10.64
CA MET A 137 -2.27 9.30 9.60
C MET A 137 -2.14 10.72 10.18
N PRO A 138 -1.05 11.45 9.89
CA PRO A 138 -0.84 12.82 10.37
C PRO A 138 -2.04 13.74 10.08
N GLY A 139 -2.38 14.61 11.04
CA GLY A 139 -3.49 15.56 10.88
C GLY A 139 -4.89 14.93 10.87
N SER A 140 -5.04 13.66 11.26
CA SER A 140 -6.32 12.97 11.28
C SER A 140 -6.42 11.91 12.40
N ASN A 141 -7.63 11.40 12.62
CA ASN A 141 -7.88 10.19 13.44
C ASN A 141 -7.90 8.89 12.63
N LEU A 142 -7.55 8.98 11.33
CA LEU A 142 -7.59 7.85 10.41
C LEU A 142 -6.47 6.88 10.75
N ARG A 143 -6.82 5.62 10.98
CA ARG A 143 -5.83 4.55 11.20
C ARG A 143 -5.36 3.97 9.88
N SER A 144 -4.07 3.66 9.81
CA SER A 144 -3.45 3.11 8.59
C SER A 144 -3.57 1.59 8.48
N ASP A 145 -4.24 0.91 9.42
CA ASP A 145 -4.22 -0.56 9.48
C ASP A 145 -4.60 -1.24 8.17
N PRO A 146 -5.62 -0.80 7.39
CA PRO A 146 -5.91 -1.39 6.09
C PRO A 146 -4.75 -1.25 5.10
N PHE A 147 -4.11 -0.08 5.06
CA PHE A 147 -2.95 0.18 4.18
C PHE A 147 -1.74 -0.65 4.59
N ILE A 148 -1.48 -0.76 5.90
CA ILE A 148 -0.43 -1.62 6.48
C ILE A 148 -0.68 -3.08 6.09
N ALA A 149 -1.91 -3.57 6.27
CA ALA A 149 -2.29 -4.93 5.92
C ALA A 149 -2.08 -5.19 4.41
N TRP A 150 -2.60 -4.31 3.56
CA TRP A 150 -2.43 -4.41 2.10
C TRP A 150 -0.97 -4.42 1.66
N LEU A 151 -0.11 -3.60 2.28
CA LEU A 151 1.31 -3.58 1.94
C LEU A 151 2.01 -4.87 2.37
N LYS A 152 1.73 -5.37 3.58
CA LYS A 152 2.24 -6.67 4.05
C LYS A 152 1.75 -7.81 3.17
N ASP A 153 0.49 -7.81 2.77
CA ASP A 153 -0.06 -8.84 1.89
C ASP A 153 0.52 -8.75 0.48
N SER A 154 0.80 -7.54 -0.02
CA SER A 154 1.50 -7.33 -1.28
C SER A 154 2.93 -7.88 -1.25
N ILE A 155 3.64 -7.71 -0.13
CA ILE A 155 4.97 -8.32 0.09
C ILE A 155 4.86 -9.84 0.16
N HIS A 156 3.90 -10.35 0.93
CA HIS A 156 3.66 -11.78 1.10
C HIS A 156 3.38 -12.45 -0.25
N GLN A 157 2.55 -11.83 -1.10
CA GLN A 157 2.23 -12.33 -2.44
C GLN A 157 3.36 -12.12 -3.46
N ASP A 158 4.52 -11.61 -3.04
CA ASP A 158 5.67 -11.35 -3.90
C ASP A 158 5.29 -10.46 -5.11
N LYS A 159 4.40 -9.49 -4.84
CA LYS A 159 3.87 -8.54 -5.83
C LYS A 159 5.03 -7.70 -6.39
N PRO A 160 5.15 -7.56 -7.73
CA PRO A 160 6.18 -6.73 -8.33
C PRO A 160 6.16 -5.29 -7.78
N TYR A 161 7.34 -4.74 -7.46
CA TYR A 161 7.46 -3.40 -6.87
C TYR A 161 6.83 -2.30 -7.73
N ASN A 162 7.02 -2.37 -9.04
CA ASN A 162 6.37 -1.44 -9.99
C ASN A 162 4.84 -1.50 -9.88
N ARG A 163 4.26 -2.68 -9.65
CA ARG A 163 2.81 -2.83 -9.47
C ARG A 163 2.35 -2.24 -8.14
N ILE A 164 3.09 -2.44 -7.05
CA ILE A 164 2.81 -1.81 -5.74
C ILE A 164 2.79 -0.27 -5.91
N VAL A 165 3.81 0.30 -6.54
CA VAL A 165 3.92 1.75 -6.76
C VAL A 165 2.80 2.27 -7.68
N TYR A 166 2.51 1.57 -8.77
CA TYR A 166 1.39 1.92 -9.64
C TYR A 166 0.07 1.93 -8.87
N GLU A 167 -0.21 0.89 -8.08
CA GLU A 167 -1.44 0.79 -7.28
C GLU A 167 -1.54 1.90 -6.23
N MET A 168 -0.43 2.29 -5.59
CA MET A 168 -0.41 3.40 -4.63
C MET A 168 -0.70 4.76 -5.29
N ILE A 169 -0.05 5.06 -6.42
CA ILE A 169 -0.17 6.36 -7.07
C ILE A 169 -1.51 6.50 -7.80
N SER A 170 -2.04 5.43 -8.42
CA SER A 170 -3.33 5.48 -9.12
C SER A 170 -4.54 5.30 -8.19
N ALA A 171 -4.32 5.05 -6.90
CA ALA A 171 -5.37 4.68 -5.96
C ALA A 171 -6.48 5.75 -5.88
N SER A 172 -7.73 5.28 -5.84
CA SER A 172 -8.93 6.08 -5.63
C SER A 172 -9.93 5.32 -4.79
N GLY A 173 -10.82 6.04 -4.10
CA GLY A 173 -11.85 5.51 -3.21
C GLY A 173 -11.54 5.72 -1.74
N ARG A 174 -12.24 4.96 -0.90
CA ARG A 174 -12.05 4.97 0.56
C ARG A 174 -10.99 3.97 0.98
N LEU A 175 -10.41 4.19 2.15
CA LEU A 175 -9.36 3.33 2.70
C LEU A 175 -9.80 1.88 2.88
N HIS A 176 -11.05 1.64 3.28
CA HIS A 176 -11.59 0.30 3.48
C HIS A 176 -11.95 -0.41 2.16
N ASP A 177 -12.22 0.35 1.09
CA ASP A 177 -12.55 -0.19 -0.24
C ASP A 177 -11.29 -0.44 -1.08
N ASN A 178 -10.34 0.48 -1.01
CA ASN A 178 -9.06 0.42 -1.72
C ASN A 178 -7.93 0.86 -0.78
N PRO A 179 -7.32 -0.05 -0.01
CA PRO A 179 -6.33 0.32 1.01
C PRO A 179 -5.09 1.04 0.49
N ALA A 180 -4.75 0.90 -0.81
CA ALA A 180 -3.63 1.59 -1.42
C ALA A 180 -3.77 3.12 -1.37
N VAL A 181 -5.00 3.66 -1.22
CA VAL A 181 -5.24 5.11 -1.04
C VAL A 181 -4.59 5.67 0.23
N GLY A 182 -4.21 4.80 1.17
CA GLY A 182 -3.41 5.19 2.34
C GLY A 182 -2.12 5.91 1.97
N TYR A 183 -1.59 5.68 0.76
CA TYR A 183 -0.44 6.43 0.24
C TYR A 183 -0.72 7.93 0.08
N HIS A 184 -1.90 8.32 -0.42
CA HIS A 184 -2.31 9.72 -0.53
C HIS A 184 -2.83 10.27 0.80
N LEU A 185 -3.56 9.47 1.56
CA LEU A 185 -4.12 9.87 2.86
C LEU A 185 -3.06 10.08 3.95
N ARG A 186 -1.81 9.68 3.70
CA ARG A 186 -0.67 10.04 4.56
C ARG A 186 -0.38 11.54 4.56
N ASP A 187 -0.57 12.20 3.42
CA ASP A 187 -0.26 13.62 3.22
C ASP A 187 -1.54 14.42 2.94
N ILE A 188 -2.59 14.18 3.75
CA ILE A 188 -3.88 14.91 3.65
C ILE A 188 -3.61 16.41 3.62
N ASP A 189 -4.21 17.09 2.64
CA ASP A 189 -4.10 18.53 2.38
C ASP A 189 -2.67 19.05 2.08
N MET A 190 -1.68 18.18 1.93
CA MET A 190 -0.28 18.55 1.64
C MET A 190 0.15 18.05 0.24
N LYS A 191 -0.60 18.44 -0.79
CA LYS A 191 -0.43 17.96 -2.17
C LYS A 191 0.97 18.24 -2.74
N LEU A 192 1.51 19.43 -2.50
CA LEU A 192 2.83 19.80 -3.01
C LEU A 192 3.93 18.99 -2.30
N ASP A 193 3.89 18.87 -0.97
CA ASP A 193 4.85 18.04 -0.23
C ASP A 193 4.80 16.57 -0.67
N HIS A 194 3.61 16.08 -1.01
CA HIS A 194 3.42 14.74 -1.56
C HIS A 194 4.16 14.55 -2.90
N VAL A 195 4.24 15.57 -3.74
CA VAL A 195 4.98 15.55 -5.02
C VAL A 195 6.48 15.49 -4.77
N SER A 196 6.99 16.37 -3.90
CA SER A 196 8.39 16.36 -3.44
C SER A 196 8.79 14.98 -2.91
N PHE A 197 7.96 14.42 -2.02
CA PHE A 197 8.16 13.10 -1.46
C PHE A 197 8.16 12.00 -2.54
N MET A 198 7.19 12.02 -3.45
CA MET A 198 7.06 11.02 -4.52
C MET A 198 8.28 11.03 -5.44
N SER A 199 8.75 12.20 -5.86
CA SER A 199 9.94 12.36 -6.69
C SER A 199 11.19 11.81 -5.98
N LYS A 200 11.38 12.18 -4.71
CA LYS A 200 12.53 11.73 -3.91
C LYS A 200 12.51 10.22 -3.68
N ILE A 201 11.34 9.67 -3.36
CA ILE A 201 11.22 8.25 -3.06
C ILE A 201 11.24 7.40 -4.32
N PHE A 202 10.57 7.74 -5.40
CA PHE A 202 10.51 6.84 -6.56
C PHE A 202 11.55 7.12 -7.63
N LEU A 203 12.12 8.33 -7.70
CA LEU A 203 13.04 8.73 -8.77
C LEU A 203 14.42 9.17 -8.25
N ALA A 204 14.61 9.24 -6.92
CA ALA A 204 15.81 9.78 -6.29
C ALA A 204 16.15 11.21 -6.77
N LYS A 205 15.12 12.01 -7.06
CA LYS A 205 15.24 13.43 -7.46
C LYS A 205 14.65 14.32 -6.37
N ASP A 206 15.48 15.15 -5.78
CA ASP A 206 15.06 16.09 -4.74
C ASP A 206 14.71 17.43 -5.36
N ILE A 207 13.43 17.60 -5.69
CA ILE A 207 12.91 18.81 -6.34
C ILE A 207 12.27 19.77 -5.34
N SER A 208 12.40 19.55 -4.03
CA SER A 208 11.60 20.30 -3.04
C SER A 208 11.90 21.80 -3.03
N CYS A 209 13.14 22.22 -3.28
CA CYS A 209 13.46 23.65 -3.36
C CYS A 209 12.75 24.33 -4.54
N ALA A 210 12.59 23.60 -5.66
CA ALA A 210 11.86 24.03 -6.84
C ALA A 210 10.37 24.33 -6.58
N GLN A 211 9.84 24.03 -5.39
CA GLN A 211 8.49 24.45 -5.01
C GLN A 211 8.34 25.98 -4.95
N CYS A 212 9.36 26.69 -4.47
CA CYS A 212 9.31 28.13 -4.22
C CYS A 212 10.21 28.93 -5.17
N HIS A 213 11.31 28.34 -5.64
CA HIS A 213 12.25 28.98 -6.56
C HIS A 213 13.05 27.91 -7.30
N ASP A 214 13.57 28.19 -8.48
CA ASP A 214 14.50 27.33 -9.21
C ASP A 214 15.60 26.80 -8.28
N HIS A 215 15.87 25.49 -8.37
CA HIS A 215 16.77 24.80 -7.47
C HIS A 215 18.18 25.43 -7.55
N PRO A 216 18.83 25.76 -6.42
CA PRO A 216 20.06 26.57 -6.43
C PRO A 216 21.29 25.82 -6.95
N PHE A 217 21.24 24.48 -6.98
CA PHE A 217 22.38 23.62 -7.32
C PHE A 217 22.05 22.51 -8.34
N GLU A 218 20.80 22.44 -8.80
CA GLU A 218 20.33 21.40 -9.74
C GLU A 218 19.53 22.07 -10.85
N GLU A 219 19.26 21.34 -11.92
CA GLU A 219 18.60 21.85 -13.13
C GLU A 219 17.08 22.04 -12.99
N TRP A 220 16.49 21.75 -11.82
CA TRP A 220 15.04 21.78 -11.62
C TRP A 220 14.53 23.22 -11.47
N THR A 221 13.65 23.61 -12.39
CA THR A 221 12.96 24.91 -12.33
C THR A 221 11.68 24.83 -11.50
N GLN A 222 11.18 25.98 -11.05
CA GLN A 222 9.86 26.06 -10.43
C GLN A 222 8.76 25.58 -11.39
N MET A 223 8.90 25.88 -12.69
CA MET A 223 8.02 25.34 -13.73
C MET A 223 8.03 23.80 -13.76
N ASP A 224 9.19 23.14 -13.64
CA ASP A 224 9.27 21.67 -13.61
C ASP A 224 8.52 21.10 -12.40
N TYR A 225 8.67 21.73 -11.23
CA TYR A 225 7.98 21.33 -10.03
C TYR A 225 6.46 21.37 -10.19
N TYR A 226 5.92 22.51 -10.63
CA TYR A 226 4.47 22.67 -10.82
C TYR A 226 3.95 21.83 -11.99
N SER A 227 4.76 21.60 -13.02
CA SER A 227 4.38 20.71 -14.13
C SER A 227 4.23 19.27 -13.67
N LEU A 228 5.13 18.76 -12.83
CA LEU A 228 4.97 17.45 -12.20
C LEU A 228 3.77 17.45 -11.23
N ALA A 229 3.64 18.49 -10.42
CA ALA A 229 2.56 18.59 -9.44
C ALA A 229 1.17 18.66 -10.08
N SER A 230 1.06 19.21 -11.30
CA SER A 230 -0.20 19.30 -12.02
C SER A 230 -0.79 17.93 -12.40
N PHE A 231 0.02 16.86 -12.43
CA PHE A 231 -0.53 15.49 -12.53
C PHE A 231 -1.46 15.14 -11.35
N LEU A 232 -1.20 15.72 -10.18
CA LEU A 232 -2.00 15.59 -8.97
C LEU A 232 -2.90 16.81 -8.73
N GLY A 233 -3.02 17.73 -9.70
CA GLY A 233 -3.80 18.97 -9.56
C GLY A 233 -5.23 18.72 -9.11
N GLY A 234 -5.87 17.66 -9.63
CA GLY A 234 -7.21 17.24 -9.23
C GLY A 234 -7.33 16.26 -8.07
N LEU A 235 -6.22 15.84 -7.44
CA LEU A 235 -6.26 14.95 -6.28
C LEU A 235 -6.97 15.65 -5.11
N GLU A 236 -8.07 15.05 -4.67
CA GLU A 236 -8.83 15.42 -3.48
C GLU A 236 -8.81 14.26 -2.47
N THR A 237 -8.65 14.56 -1.18
CA THR A 237 -8.56 13.55 -0.11
C THR A 237 -9.77 13.54 0.83
N LYS A 238 -10.62 14.58 0.73
CA LYS A 238 -11.86 14.75 1.47
C LYS A 238 -12.99 14.95 0.47
N GLY A 239 -14.17 14.44 0.77
CA GLY A 239 -15.36 14.75 -0.04
C GLY A 239 -16.44 13.70 -0.01
N LYS A 240 -17.68 14.14 -0.30
CA LYS A 240 -18.77 13.23 -0.65
C LYS A 240 -18.43 12.62 -2.01
N SER A 241 -18.54 11.30 -2.17
CA SER A 241 -18.32 10.61 -3.45
C SER A 241 -19.15 11.27 -4.56
N THR A 242 -18.52 12.09 -5.39
CA THR A 242 -19.08 12.48 -6.68
C THR A 242 -18.50 11.52 -7.70
N SER A 243 -19.13 10.35 -7.84
CA SER A 243 -18.84 9.47 -8.97
C SER A 243 -19.15 10.24 -10.25
N PRO A 244 -18.20 10.34 -11.21
CA PRO A 244 -18.56 10.69 -12.58
C PRO A 244 -19.44 9.57 -13.15
N ASP A 245 -20.34 9.92 -14.07
CA ASP A 245 -21.28 9.06 -14.78
C ASP A 245 -22.50 8.50 -14.02
N LYS A 246 -23.52 9.35 -13.88
CA LYS A 246 -24.93 8.95 -13.86
C LYS A 246 -25.35 8.43 -15.23
N LYS A 247 -24.90 7.24 -15.67
CA LYS A 247 -25.50 6.53 -16.82
C LYS A 247 -25.12 5.03 -16.95
N LYS A 248 -25.06 4.28 -15.86
CA LYS A 248 -25.19 2.80 -15.92
C LYS A 248 -26.09 2.29 -14.80
N LYS A 249 -27.30 1.86 -15.17
CA LYS A 249 -28.20 1.05 -14.33
C LYS A 249 -27.53 -0.31 -14.12
N GLY A 250 -26.81 -0.45 -13.02
CA GLY A 250 -26.24 -1.69 -12.53
C GLY A 250 -25.73 -1.45 -11.12
N LYS A 251 -26.25 -2.21 -10.14
CA LYS A 251 -25.89 -2.10 -8.72
C LYS A 251 -24.35 -2.01 -8.56
N LYS A 252 -23.84 -0.89 -8.06
CA LYS A 252 -22.46 -0.75 -7.58
C LYS A 252 -22.45 -0.62 -6.05
N PRO A 253 -21.55 -1.31 -5.34
CA PRO A 253 -21.38 -1.18 -3.90
C PRO A 253 -20.54 0.08 -3.60
N GLY A 254 -20.82 0.77 -2.48
CA GLY A 254 -19.94 1.83 -1.95
C GLY A 254 -20.58 3.20 -1.70
N SER A 255 -21.90 3.37 -1.74
CA SER A 255 -22.50 4.62 -1.24
C SER A 255 -22.25 4.74 0.26
N THR A 256 -21.83 5.92 0.74
CA THR A 256 -21.87 6.24 2.18
C THR A 256 -23.26 5.87 2.70
N PRO A 257 -23.38 5.19 3.85
CA PRO A 257 -24.68 5.11 4.52
C PRO A 257 -25.25 6.52 4.63
N SER A 258 -26.53 6.70 4.28
CA SER A 258 -27.21 7.95 4.63
C SER A 258 -27.14 8.13 6.15
N ASP A 259 -27.23 9.37 6.63
CA ASP A 259 -27.20 9.66 8.07
C ASP A 259 -28.24 8.80 8.83
N GLU A 260 -29.40 8.56 8.21
CA GLU A 260 -30.45 7.65 8.69
C GLU A 260 -29.99 6.18 8.84
N VAL A 261 -29.23 5.64 7.87
CA VAL A 261 -28.68 4.27 7.96
C VAL A 261 -27.57 4.19 9.00
N LYS A 262 -26.76 5.26 9.16
CA LYS A 262 -25.75 5.35 10.21
C LYS A 262 -26.40 5.30 11.59
N GLU A 263 -27.44 6.11 11.81
CA GLU A 263 -28.19 6.16 13.06
C GLU A 263 -28.86 4.83 13.37
N THR A 264 -29.57 4.24 12.41
CA THR A 264 -30.23 2.93 12.57
C THR A 264 -29.23 1.83 12.94
N MET A 265 -28.06 1.82 12.31
CA MET A 265 -27.01 0.84 12.63
C MET A 265 -26.41 1.08 14.02
N GLN A 266 -26.18 2.34 14.40
CA GLN A 266 -25.69 2.67 15.74
C GLN A 266 -26.68 2.27 16.84
N GLU A 267 -27.98 2.43 16.61
CA GLU A 267 -29.03 1.94 17.52
C GLU A 267 -29.00 0.42 17.63
N PHE A 268 -28.90 -0.29 16.49
CA PHE A 268 -28.79 -1.74 16.48
C PHE A 268 -27.57 -2.23 17.26
N LEU A 269 -26.40 -1.62 17.05
CA LEU A 269 -25.15 -1.99 17.73
C LEU A 269 -25.18 -1.70 19.25
N LYS A 270 -26.05 -0.79 19.72
CA LYS A 270 -26.30 -0.53 21.14
C LYS A 270 -27.36 -1.46 21.74
N SER A 271 -28.07 -2.23 20.92
CA SER A 271 -29.18 -3.07 21.36
C SER A 271 -28.74 -4.33 22.10
N ARG A 272 -29.60 -4.82 23.00
CA ARG A 272 -29.43 -6.13 23.65
C ARG A 272 -29.37 -7.29 22.64
N ASN A 273 -30.08 -7.15 21.52
CA ASN A 273 -30.11 -8.16 20.48
C ASN A 273 -28.74 -8.34 19.81
N PHE A 274 -27.97 -7.26 19.67
CA PHE A 274 -26.61 -7.34 19.16
C PHE A 274 -25.68 -8.08 20.13
N GLU A 275 -25.75 -7.78 21.43
CA GLU A 275 -24.96 -8.51 22.44
C GLU A 275 -25.33 -10.00 22.49
N LEU A 276 -26.62 -10.35 22.36
CA LEU A 276 -27.09 -11.74 22.25
C LEU A 276 -26.53 -12.43 21.00
N ALA A 277 -26.49 -11.73 19.86
CA ALA A 277 -25.92 -12.26 18.62
C ALA A 277 -24.40 -12.53 18.75
N ILE A 278 -23.66 -11.66 19.44
CA ILE A 278 -22.24 -11.86 19.73
C ILE A 278 -22.03 -13.08 20.63
N ALA A 279 -22.80 -13.19 21.72
CA ALA A 279 -22.71 -14.34 22.62
C ALA A 279 -22.91 -15.66 21.86
N LYS A 280 -23.91 -15.71 20.97
CA LYS A 280 -24.16 -16.86 20.10
C LYS A 280 -23.02 -17.13 19.12
N LYS A 281 -22.49 -16.09 18.45
CA LYS A 281 -21.41 -16.22 17.45
C LYS A 281 -20.10 -16.72 18.08
N GLU A 282 -19.78 -16.24 19.27
CA GLU A 282 -18.53 -16.52 19.96
C GLU A 282 -18.61 -17.74 20.89
N ASN A 283 -19.74 -18.46 20.87
CA ASN A 283 -20.04 -19.60 21.74
C ASN A 283 -19.87 -19.28 23.23
N LEU A 284 -20.29 -18.08 23.64
CA LEU A 284 -20.22 -17.56 25.00
C LEU A 284 -21.60 -17.60 25.66
N SER A 285 -21.63 -17.81 26.98
CA SER A 285 -22.88 -17.68 27.74
C SER A 285 -23.19 -16.19 27.96
N PHE A 286 -24.34 -15.72 27.49
CA PHE A 286 -24.75 -14.33 27.67
C PHE A 286 -24.84 -13.91 29.16
N THR A 287 -25.16 -14.84 30.05
CA THR A 287 -25.29 -14.59 31.49
C THR A 287 -23.97 -14.77 32.24
N ARG A 288 -23.22 -15.84 31.95
CA ARG A 288 -21.97 -16.18 32.67
C ARG A 288 -20.73 -15.45 32.13
N ASP A 289 -20.70 -15.14 30.84
CA ASP A 289 -19.58 -14.43 30.18
C ASP A 289 -19.96 -12.98 29.81
N LYS A 290 -20.87 -12.37 30.57
CA LYS A 290 -21.45 -11.04 30.28
C LYS A 290 -20.39 -9.97 29.99
N ASP A 291 -19.29 -9.95 30.75
CA ASP A 291 -18.22 -8.96 30.57
C ASP A 291 -17.46 -9.17 29.26
N LYS A 292 -17.19 -10.43 28.87
CA LYS A 292 -16.55 -10.74 27.57
C LYS A 292 -17.45 -10.37 26.40
N VAL A 293 -18.75 -10.62 26.52
CA VAL A 293 -19.74 -10.24 25.50
C VAL A 293 -19.80 -8.72 25.35
N LYS A 294 -19.87 -7.98 26.47
CA LYS A 294 -19.86 -6.51 26.47
C LYS A 294 -18.59 -5.94 25.86
N GLU A 295 -17.44 -6.50 26.20
CA GLU A 295 -16.14 -6.06 25.68
C GLU A 295 -16.07 -6.27 24.15
N LYS A 296 -16.47 -7.44 23.64
CA LYS A 296 -16.56 -7.67 22.19
C LYS A 296 -17.57 -6.75 21.50
N ALA A 297 -18.73 -6.52 22.13
CA ALA A 297 -19.74 -5.59 21.61
C ALA A 297 -19.23 -4.15 21.56
N LYS A 298 -18.45 -3.73 22.55
CA LYS A 298 -17.76 -2.44 22.56
C LYS A 298 -16.72 -2.37 21.44
N GLN A 299 -15.86 -3.37 21.29
CA GLN A 299 -14.84 -3.41 20.23
C GLN A 299 -15.45 -3.29 18.82
N LEU A 300 -16.56 -3.98 18.56
CA LEU A 300 -17.27 -3.91 17.29
C LEU A 300 -17.95 -2.55 17.06
N ARG A 301 -18.54 -1.96 18.11
CA ARG A 301 -19.07 -0.58 18.05
C ARG A 301 -17.98 0.43 17.74
N ASP A 302 -16.88 0.40 18.49
CA ASP A 302 -15.76 1.31 18.29
C ASP A 302 -15.15 1.14 16.89
N ALA A 303 -15.11 -0.10 16.36
CA ALA A 303 -14.67 -0.36 14.99
C ALA A 303 -15.64 0.20 13.94
N PHE A 304 -16.95 0.08 14.16
CA PHE A 304 -17.95 0.66 13.29
C PHE A 304 -17.89 2.19 13.28
N ASP A 305 -17.81 2.83 14.45
CA ASP A 305 -17.73 4.28 14.55
C ASP A 305 -16.46 4.82 13.87
N ARG A 306 -15.31 4.15 14.06
CA ARG A 306 -14.08 4.47 13.30
C ARG A 306 -14.28 4.35 11.80
N MET A 307 -14.84 3.25 11.31
CA MET A 307 -15.11 3.06 9.88
C MET A 307 -16.00 4.17 9.32
N MET A 308 -17.01 4.60 10.09
CA MET A 308 -17.91 5.68 9.68
C MET A 308 -17.28 7.06 9.71
N ASP A 309 -16.34 7.31 10.63
CA ASP A 309 -15.57 8.55 10.65
C ASP A 309 -14.53 8.58 9.52
N ASP A 310 -13.90 7.43 9.23
CA ASP A 310 -12.97 7.26 8.12
C ASP A 310 -13.64 7.52 6.76
N ASN A 311 -14.95 7.24 6.63
CA ASN A 311 -15.72 7.44 5.39
C ASN A 311 -15.77 8.90 4.91
N ARG A 312 -15.36 9.87 5.74
CA ARG A 312 -15.19 11.28 5.33
C ARG A 312 -13.99 11.48 4.41
N TYR A 313 -13.02 10.57 4.48
CA TYR A 313 -11.86 10.54 3.61
C TYR A 313 -12.16 9.70 2.39
N ASN A 314 -11.98 10.29 1.22
CA ASN A 314 -12.22 9.65 -0.05
C ASN A 314 -11.27 10.26 -1.08
N VAL A 315 -10.34 9.43 -1.57
CA VAL A 315 -9.40 9.85 -2.59
C VAL A 315 -10.08 9.82 -3.95
N HIS A 316 -10.12 10.95 -4.65
CA HIS A 316 -10.71 11.04 -5.98
C HIS A 316 -10.05 12.14 -6.81
N ASP A 317 -10.30 12.11 -8.11
CA ASP A 317 -9.87 13.16 -9.05
C ASP A 317 -11.04 14.10 -9.36
N LYS A 318 -10.83 15.38 -9.14
CA LYS A 318 -11.69 16.44 -9.66
C LYS A 318 -11.26 16.76 -11.10
N SER A 319 -12.10 16.42 -12.06
CA SER A 319 -11.77 16.47 -13.50
C SER A 319 -11.54 17.88 -14.07
N ASP A 320 -12.12 18.90 -13.43
CA ASP A 320 -12.02 20.32 -13.79
C ASP A 320 -10.96 21.07 -12.97
N ALA A 321 -10.28 20.40 -12.05
CA ALA A 321 -9.23 21.02 -11.26
C ALA A 321 -7.94 21.19 -12.08
N ILE A 322 -7.50 22.43 -12.21
CA ILE A 322 -6.30 22.80 -12.94
C ILE A 322 -5.30 23.39 -11.94
N MET A 323 -4.05 22.91 -11.97
CA MET A 323 -2.98 23.49 -11.18
C MET A 323 -2.57 24.82 -11.79
N LYS A 324 -2.39 25.84 -10.94
CA LYS A 324 -1.93 27.16 -11.34
C LYS A 324 -0.60 27.48 -10.67
N LEU A 325 0.20 28.31 -11.32
CA LEU A 325 1.41 28.88 -10.71
C LEU A 325 1.05 29.75 -9.51
N PRO A 326 1.94 29.84 -8.52
CA PRO A 326 1.69 30.66 -7.34
C PRO A 326 1.69 32.16 -7.69
N ASP A 327 1.09 32.97 -6.82
CA ASP A 327 0.95 34.41 -7.04
C ASP A 327 2.31 35.15 -7.03
N ASP A 328 3.34 34.54 -6.43
CA ASP A 328 4.71 35.03 -6.35
C ASP A 328 5.64 34.45 -7.42
N TYR A 329 5.10 33.79 -8.45
CA TYR A 329 5.90 33.27 -9.56
C TYR A 329 6.67 34.40 -10.27
N GLN A 330 8.00 34.28 -10.31
CA GLN A 330 8.89 35.40 -10.68
C GLN A 330 9.68 35.19 -11.98
N TYR A 331 9.43 34.09 -12.71
CA TYR A 331 10.18 33.73 -13.90
C TYR A 331 9.47 34.16 -15.18
N ASP A 332 10.24 34.49 -16.22
CA ASP A 332 9.72 35.08 -17.47
C ASP A 332 8.99 34.07 -18.39
N ASP A 333 9.03 32.77 -18.06
CA ASP A 333 8.47 31.69 -18.88
C ASP A 333 6.96 31.49 -18.71
N ALA A 334 6.34 32.11 -17.69
CA ALA A 334 4.90 32.13 -17.45
C ALA A 334 4.49 33.26 -16.51
N LYS A 335 3.19 33.56 -16.43
CA LYS A 335 2.66 34.56 -15.48
C LYS A 335 2.16 33.93 -14.17
N PRO A 336 2.21 34.65 -13.04
CA PRO A 336 1.50 34.24 -11.83
C PRO A 336 0.04 33.86 -12.09
N GLY A 337 -0.41 32.75 -11.51
CA GLY A 337 -1.77 32.23 -11.69
C GLY A 337 -2.06 31.59 -13.04
N GLU A 338 -1.08 31.49 -13.95
CA GLU A 338 -1.22 30.78 -15.23
C GLU A 338 -1.39 29.27 -15.00
N GLU A 339 -2.16 28.64 -15.89
CA GLU A 339 -2.44 27.19 -15.83
C GLU A 339 -1.20 26.39 -16.23
N VAL A 340 -0.87 25.38 -15.42
CA VAL A 340 0.28 24.51 -15.65
C VAL A 340 -0.16 23.17 -16.20
N LYS A 341 0.43 22.78 -17.34
CA LYS A 341 0.16 21.48 -17.96
C LYS A 341 1.01 20.37 -17.33
N PRO A 342 0.47 19.14 -17.20
CA PRO A 342 1.25 17.98 -16.79
C PRO A 342 2.43 17.72 -17.70
N ARG A 343 3.61 17.61 -17.09
CA ARG A 343 4.88 17.26 -17.75
C ARG A 343 5.67 16.34 -16.83
N VAL A 344 6.26 15.29 -17.37
CA VAL A 344 7.09 14.39 -16.60
C VAL A 344 8.43 15.05 -16.28
N LEU A 345 9.02 14.69 -15.13
CA LEU A 345 10.25 15.33 -14.65
C LEU A 345 11.47 14.95 -15.49
N VAL A 346 11.53 13.71 -15.98
CA VAL A 346 12.71 13.13 -16.63
C VAL A 346 12.32 12.20 -17.76
N GLY A 347 13.15 12.20 -18.81
CA GLY A 347 12.96 11.37 -19.99
C GLY A 347 11.98 11.98 -20.99
N ALA A 348 11.69 11.24 -22.06
CA ALA A 348 10.76 11.69 -23.09
C ALA A 348 9.31 11.61 -22.59
N GLU A 349 8.48 12.57 -23.01
CA GLU A 349 7.06 12.60 -22.72
C GLU A 349 6.35 11.32 -23.23
N PRO A 350 5.76 10.52 -22.34
CA PRO A 350 5.06 9.31 -22.75
C PRO A 350 3.78 9.68 -23.51
N LYS A 351 3.45 8.89 -24.54
CA LYS A 351 2.10 8.92 -25.12
C LYS A 351 1.16 8.12 -24.24
N PHE A 352 0.32 8.81 -23.48
CA PHE A 352 -0.68 8.17 -22.64
C PHE A 352 -1.98 7.86 -23.41
N PRO A 353 -2.69 6.78 -23.07
CA PRO A 353 -4.07 6.58 -23.51
C PRO A 353 -4.97 7.74 -23.07
N ARG A 354 -5.85 8.20 -23.96
CA ARG A 354 -6.72 9.37 -23.71
C ARG A 354 -7.73 9.20 -22.56
N ASN A 355 -7.94 7.98 -22.09
CA ASN A 355 -8.92 7.64 -21.07
C ASN A 355 -8.35 7.59 -19.65
N LEU A 356 -7.05 7.85 -19.46
CA LEU A 356 -6.43 7.83 -18.14
C LEU A 356 -6.52 9.21 -17.48
N SER A 357 -6.82 9.22 -16.18
CA SER A 357 -6.68 10.43 -15.38
C SER A 357 -5.21 10.86 -15.30
N ASN A 358 -4.95 12.14 -15.03
CA ASN A 358 -3.57 12.62 -14.87
C ASN A 358 -2.80 11.80 -13.83
N ARG A 359 -3.45 11.43 -12.72
CA ARG A 359 -2.83 10.60 -11.69
C ARG A 359 -2.50 9.18 -12.18
N GLU A 360 -3.37 8.58 -13.00
CA GLU A 360 -3.10 7.28 -13.64
C GLU A 360 -1.96 7.36 -14.67
N GLN A 361 -1.86 8.47 -15.42
CA GLN A 361 -0.75 8.74 -16.33
C GLN A 361 0.58 8.84 -15.56
N LEU A 362 0.59 9.60 -14.45
CA LEU A 362 1.74 9.70 -13.56
C LEU A 362 2.16 8.33 -13.01
N ALA A 363 1.20 7.54 -12.52
CA ALA A 363 1.44 6.19 -12.03
C ALA A 363 2.06 5.29 -13.11
N GLN A 364 1.54 5.37 -14.35
CA GLN A 364 2.05 4.60 -15.48
C GLN A 364 3.48 5.01 -15.86
N TRP A 365 3.80 6.30 -15.85
CA TRP A 365 5.14 6.79 -16.16
C TRP A 365 6.16 6.42 -15.08
N ILE A 366 5.85 6.64 -13.80
CA ILE A 366 6.76 6.31 -12.69
C ILE A 366 7.06 4.81 -12.69
N ALA A 367 6.03 3.97 -12.75
CA ALA A 367 6.17 2.51 -12.68
C ALA A 367 6.52 1.84 -14.02
N SER A 368 6.81 2.63 -15.07
CA SER A 368 7.14 2.12 -16.39
C SER A 368 8.47 1.33 -16.37
N PRO A 369 8.55 0.18 -17.07
CA PRO A 369 9.83 -0.53 -17.23
C PRO A 369 10.89 0.29 -17.98
N ASN A 370 10.48 1.34 -18.71
CA ASN A 370 11.38 2.24 -19.43
C ASN A 370 11.86 3.41 -18.56
N ASN A 371 11.31 3.59 -17.36
CA ASN A 371 11.76 4.63 -16.44
C ASN A 371 13.01 4.14 -15.69
N GLN A 372 14.18 4.49 -16.23
CA GLN A 372 15.46 4.06 -15.66
C GLN A 372 15.69 4.60 -14.25
N TRP A 373 15.21 5.81 -13.93
CA TRP A 373 15.36 6.39 -12.60
C TRP A 373 14.59 5.60 -11.55
N PHE A 374 13.39 5.13 -11.88
CA PHE A 374 12.62 4.24 -11.02
C PHE A 374 13.35 2.93 -10.72
N ALA A 375 13.88 2.28 -11.77
CA ALA A 375 14.62 1.03 -11.64
C ALA A 375 15.93 1.20 -10.85
N LEU A 376 16.72 2.23 -11.17
CA LEU A 376 17.98 2.54 -10.48
C LEU A 376 17.75 2.87 -9.00
N THR A 377 16.71 3.63 -8.69
CA THR A 377 16.38 4.03 -7.32
C THR A 377 16.15 2.81 -6.44
N ILE A 378 15.32 1.85 -6.89
CA ILE A 378 15.07 0.64 -6.10
C ILE A 378 16.29 -0.30 -6.09
N ALA A 379 17.03 -0.42 -7.21
CA ALA A 379 18.22 -1.25 -7.27
C ALA A 379 19.30 -0.78 -6.28
N ASN A 380 19.61 0.53 -6.26
CA ASN A 380 20.59 1.12 -5.34
C ASN A 380 20.18 0.94 -3.88
N ARG A 381 18.88 1.07 -3.58
CA ARG A 381 18.35 0.84 -2.23
C ARG A 381 18.46 -0.60 -1.77
N MET A 382 18.17 -1.55 -2.65
CA MET A 382 18.34 -2.96 -2.33
C MET A 382 19.81 -3.30 -2.18
N TRP A 383 20.68 -2.73 -3.01
CA TRP A 383 22.12 -2.91 -2.87
C TRP A 383 22.62 -2.41 -1.51
N ALA A 384 22.37 -1.14 -1.18
CA ALA A 384 22.77 -0.54 0.11
C ALA A 384 22.14 -1.20 1.34
N ARG A 385 21.03 -1.93 1.17
CA ARG A 385 20.39 -2.68 2.26
C ARG A 385 21.10 -4.00 2.54
N PHE A 386 21.58 -4.69 1.52
CA PHE A 386 22.15 -6.03 1.65
C PHE A 386 23.68 -6.06 1.59
N PHE A 387 24.33 -4.99 1.14
CA PHE A 387 25.77 -4.83 0.97
C PHE A 387 26.21 -3.44 1.43
#